data_AF-A0A350PI32-F1
#
_entry.id   AF-A0A350PI32-F1
#
_cell.length_a   1.000
_cell.length_b   1.000
_cell.length_c   1.000
_cell.angle_alpha   90.00
_cell.angle_beta   90.00
_cell.angle_gamma   90.00
#
_symmetry.space_group_name_H-M   'P 1'
#
loop_
_entity.id
_entity.type
_entity.pdbx_description
1 polymer ?
#
loop_
_entity_poly.entity_id
_entity_poly.type
_entity_poly.pdbx_seq_one_letter_code
_entity_poly.pdbx_strand_id
1 'polypeptide(L)'
;VGEVLGKYHPHGDTAVYDTIVRMVQDFSLRYPLVDGQGNFGSVDGDSAAAMRYTEVRMDRIAEELLTDLNKDTVDFQSNFDDTLEEPTVMPAALPNLLINGSSGIAVGMATNMAPHNLTEVVDGITAFIENQEIETKELMEHITAPDFPTAGIIYGYEGVKEAYETGRGKITL
;
A
#
# COMPACT_ATOMS: atom_id res chain seq x y z
N VAL A 1 7.90 9.33 15.01
CA VAL A 1 8.92 9.96 14.14
C VAL A 1 10.33 9.76 14.70
N GLY A 2 10.72 10.38 15.82
CA GLY A 2 12.10 10.31 16.34
C GLY A 2 12.68 8.90 16.51
N GLU A 3 11.90 7.95 17.03
CA GLU A 3 12.31 6.54 17.17
C GLU A 3 12.64 5.87 15.83
N VAL A 4 11.85 6.15 14.78
CA VAL A 4 12.07 5.59 13.43
C VAL A 4 13.38 6.14 12.86
N LEU A 5 13.62 7.44 13.03
CA LEU A 5 14.84 8.10 12.55
C LEU A 5 16.09 7.61 13.26
N GLY A 6 16.01 7.50 14.59
CA GLY A 6 17.14 7.12 15.42
C GLY A 6 17.56 5.66 15.26
N LYS A 7 16.65 4.77 14.81
CA LYS A 7 16.89 3.33 14.78
C LYS A 7 16.95 2.72 13.38
N TYR A 8 16.12 3.17 12.45
CA TYR A 8 15.92 2.45 11.18
C TYR A 8 16.02 3.34 9.93
N HIS A 9 15.63 4.62 10.01
CA HIS A 9 15.51 5.47 8.82
C HIS A 9 16.36 6.75 8.93
N PRO A 10 17.65 6.75 8.53
CA PRO A 10 18.60 7.85 8.75
C PRO A 10 18.40 9.02 7.76
N HIS A 11 17.17 9.50 7.61
CA HIS A 11 16.78 10.57 6.69
C HIS A 11 15.97 11.68 7.41
N GLY A 12 15.42 12.62 6.66
CA GLY A 12 14.69 13.77 7.23
C GLY A 12 13.39 13.37 7.94
N ASP A 13 13.07 14.06 9.03
CA ASP A 13 11.85 13.88 9.82
C ASP A 13 10.58 14.19 9.03
N THR A 14 10.62 15.21 8.17
CA THR A 14 9.52 15.58 7.27
C THR A 14 9.08 14.41 6.41
N ALA A 15 10.00 13.66 5.79
CA ALA A 15 9.64 12.55 4.91
C ALA A 15 8.90 11.43 5.67
N VAL A 16 9.33 11.14 6.91
CA VAL A 16 8.66 10.16 7.77
C VAL A 16 7.28 10.65 8.19
N TYR A 17 7.16 11.92 8.59
CA TYR A 17 5.87 12.47 9.01
C TYR A 17 4.87 12.57 7.87
N ASP A 18 5.27 13.06 6.70
CA ASP A 18 4.40 13.15 5.52
C ASP A 18 3.93 11.76 5.07
N THR A 19 4.79 10.74 5.20
CA THR A 19 4.41 9.34 4.94
C THR A 19 3.36 8.85 5.93
N ILE A 20 3.50 9.16 7.22
CA ILE A 20 2.49 8.85 8.24
C ILE A 20 1.17 9.56 7.91
N VAL A 21 1.21 10.85 7.58
CA VAL A 21 0.02 11.63 7.21
C VAL A 21 -0.70 10.97 6.04
N ARG A 22 0.03 10.61 4.98
CA ARG A 22 -0.55 9.90 3.82
C ARG A 22 -1.18 8.57 4.20
N MET A 23 -0.57 7.81 5.12
CA MET A 23 -1.09 6.51 5.55
C MET A 23 -2.35 6.58 6.43
N VAL A 24 -2.69 7.77 6.94
CA VAL A 24 -3.94 8.03 7.68
C VAL A 24 -5.08 8.47 6.75
N GLN A 25 -4.77 9.13 5.63
CA GLN A 25 -5.77 9.73 4.74
C GLN A 25 -6.52 8.66 3.93
N ASP A 26 -7.80 8.48 4.23
CA ASP A 26 -8.72 7.56 3.54
C ASP A 26 -9.04 7.97 2.10
N PHE A 27 -8.91 9.25 1.76
CA PHE A 27 -8.98 9.73 0.38
C PHE A 27 -7.68 9.49 -0.40
N SER A 28 -6.58 9.10 0.26
CA SER A 28 -5.28 8.82 -0.37
C SER A 28 -5.03 7.32 -0.56
N LEU A 29 -5.41 6.51 0.43
CA LEU A 29 -5.27 5.05 0.43
C LEU A 29 -6.63 4.37 0.48
N ARG A 30 -6.79 3.29 -0.29
CA ARG A 30 -8.03 2.51 -0.29
C ARG A 30 -8.29 1.81 1.04
N TYR A 31 -7.22 1.36 1.70
CA TYR A 31 -7.20 0.79 3.04
C TYR A 31 -6.07 1.43 3.85
N PRO A 32 -6.34 2.51 4.62
CA PRO A 32 -5.37 3.11 5.52
C PRO A 32 -4.72 2.09 6.46
N LEU A 33 -3.42 2.28 6.72
CA LEU A 33 -2.64 1.38 7.60
C LEU A 33 -2.38 2.01 8.98
N VAL A 34 -2.70 3.30 9.13
CA VAL A 34 -2.47 4.06 10.34
C VAL A 34 -3.79 4.72 10.74
N ASP A 35 -4.21 4.48 11.98
CA ASP A 35 -5.34 5.16 12.61
C ASP A 35 -4.81 6.41 13.32
N GLY A 36 -5.35 7.57 12.97
CA GLY A 36 -4.87 8.86 13.40
C GLY A 36 -5.95 9.73 14.05
N GLN A 37 -5.57 10.45 15.12
CA GLN A 37 -6.38 11.46 15.76
C GLN A 37 -5.71 12.84 15.64
N GLY A 38 -6.44 13.82 15.10
CA GLY A 38 -5.95 15.17 14.86
C GLY A 38 -6.29 15.67 13.45
N ASN A 39 -5.65 16.76 13.03
CA ASN A 39 -5.81 17.28 11.67
C ASN A 39 -4.74 16.66 10.74
N PHE A 40 -5.16 15.78 9.84
CA PHE A 40 -4.33 15.15 8.82
C PHE A 40 -4.50 15.73 7.42
N GLY A 41 -5.10 16.92 7.30
CA GLY A 41 -5.37 17.55 6.01
C GLY A 41 -6.70 17.12 5.39
N SER A 42 -6.98 17.63 4.21
CA SER A 42 -8.26 17.47 3.52
C SER A 42 -8.09 17.30 2.01
N VAL A 43 -9.16 16.86 1.34
CA VAL A 43 -9.24 16.80 -0.13
C VAL A 43 -9.17 18.18 -0.79
N ASP A 44 -9.46 19.25 -0.04
CA ASP A 44 -9.41 20.64 -0.51
C ASP A 44 -7.97 21.19 -0.57
N GLY A 45 -6.98 20.40 -0.14
CA GLY A 45 -5.56 20.74 -0.20
C GLY A 45 -5.01 21.35 1.08
N ASP A 46 -5.76 21.32 2.19
CA ASP A 46 -5.24 21.76 3.49
C ASP A 46 -4.15 20.81 3.98
N SER A 47 -3.02 21.37 4.40
CA SER A 47 -1.95 20.60 5.03
C SER A 47 -2.36 20.04 6.39
N ALA A 48 -1.76 18.91 6.76
CA ALA A 48 -1.85 18.38 8.11
C ALA A 48 -1.26 19.35 9.14
N ALA A 49 -1.73 19.25 10.39
CA ALA A 49 -1.11 19.95 11.51
C ALA A 49 0.32 19.43 11.76
N ALA A 50 1.13 20.20 12.49
CA ALA A 50 2.47 19.78 12.87
C ALA A 50 2.44 18.53 13.76
N MET A 51 3.48 17.68 13.66
CA MET A 51 3.59 16.38 14.34
C MET A 51 3.41 16.36 15.87
N ARG A 52 3.47 17.53 16.52
CA ARG A 52 3.23 17.68 17.97
C ARG A 52 1.76 17.76 18.36
N TYR A 53 0.85 17.82 17.38
CA TYR A 53 -0.60 17.96 17.58
C TYR A 53 -1.39 16.75 17.08
N THR A 54 -0.72 15.78 16.48
CA THR A 54 -1.32 14.58 15.90
C THR A 54 -0.89 13.36 16.69
N GLU A 55 -1.83 12.44 16.88
CA GLU A 55 -1.59 11.16 17.51
C GLU A 55 -1.91 10.06 16.50
N VAL A 56 -1.13 8.98 16.50
CA VAL A 56 -1.33 7.86 15.58
C VAL A 56 -1.08 6.53 16.29
N ARG A 57 -1.75 5.49 15.80
CA ARG A 57 -1.50 4.09 16.11
C ARG A 57 -1.67 3.25 14.85
N MET A 58 -1.30 1.97 14.89
CA MET A 58 -1.58 1.07 13.77
C MET A 58 -3.09 0.89 13.62
N ASP A 59 -3.58 0.92 12.39
CA ASP A 59 -4.93 0.45 12.09
C ASP A 59 -4.95 -1.09 12.22
N ARG A 60 -6.11 -1.66 12.55
CA ARG A 60 -6.29 -3.10 12.75
C ARG A 60 -5.87 -3.91 11.53
N ILE A 61 -6.11 -3.39 10.32
CA ILE A 61 -5.72 -4.08 9.08
C ILE A 61 -4.20 -4.17 8.92
N ALA A 62 -3.43 -3.24 9.48
CA ALA A 62 -1.97 -3.26 9.41
C ALA A 62 -1.36 -4.38 10.28
N GLU A 63 -2.08 -4.89 11.28
CA GLU A 63 -1.63 -6.04 12.09
C GLU A 63 -1.47 -7.30 11.22
N GLU A 64 -2.27 -7.46 10.17
CA GLU A 64 -2.16 -8.57 9.21
C GLU A 64 -0.84 -8.53 8.43
N LEU A 65 -0.19 -7.36 8.32
CA LEU A 65 1.14 -7.26 7.70
C LEU A 65 2.26 -7.79 8.60
N LEU A 66 2.07 -7.71 9.92
CA LEU A 66 3.05 -8.06 10.94
C LEU A 66 2.81 -9.44 11.56
N THR A 67 1.73 -10.11 11.14
CA THR A 67 1.33 -11.40 11.71
C THR A 67 2.46 -12.40 11.61
N ASP A 68 2.74 -13.06 12.74
CA ASP A 68 3.78 -14.08 12.89
C ASP A 68 5.24 -13.63 12.71
N LEU A 69 5.52 -12.32 12.63
CA LEU A 69 6.89 -11.80 12.52
C LEU A 69 7.86 -12.30 13.61
N ASN A 70 7.36 -12.53 14.83
CA ASN A 70 8.17 -12.99 15.97
C ASN A 70 8.41 -14.52 15.99
N LYS A 71 8.08 -15.24 14.91
CA LYS A 71 8.23 -16.70 14.80
C LYS A 71 9.30 -17.10 13.79
N ASP A 72 10.32 -16.27 13.59
CA ASP A 72 11.42 -16.49 12.65
C ASP A 72 10.93 -16.78 11.21
N THR A 73 9.90 -16.06 10.76
CA THR A 73 9.26 -16.27 9.45
C THR A 73 9.93 -15.53 8.30
N VAL A 74 10.80 -14.58 8.59
CA VAL A 74 11.50 -13.73 7.61
C VAL A 74 12.95 -13.51 8.04
N ASP A 75 13.81 -13.23 7.06
CA ASP A 75 15.20 -12.87 7.33
C ASP A 75 15.30 -11.42 7.85
N PHE A 76 16.18 -11.23 8.82
CA PHE A 76 16.54 -9.93 9.37
C PHE A 76 17.93 -9.51 8.87
N GLN A 77 18.16 -8.21 8.83
CA GLN A 77 19.45 -7.60 8.51
C GLN A 77 19.80 -6.54 9.55
N SER A 78 21.09 -6.25 9.70
CA SER A 78 21.55 -5.11 10.50
C SER A 78 20.94 -3.80 9.99
N ASN A 79 20.60 -2.90 10.92
CA ASN A 79 20.22 -1.53 10.62
C ASN A 79 21.45 -0.70 10.16
N PHE A 80 21.24 0.59 9.87
CA PHE A 80 22.26 1.46 9.27
C PHE A 80 23.55 1.68 10.10
N ASP A 81 23.51 1.42 11.41
CA ASP A 81 24.67 1.57 12.32
C ASP A 81 25.11 0.24 12.96
N ASP A 82 24.60 -0.88 12.48
CA ASP A 82 24.88 -2.25 12.95
C ASP A 82 24.60 -2.49 14.45
N THR A 83 23.71 -1.72 15.07
CA THR A 83 23.35 -1.87 16.50
C THR A 83 22.02 -2.61 16.73
N LEU A 84 21.16 -2.66 15.72
CA LEU A 84 19.85 -3.31 15.76
C LEU A 84 19.64 -4.14 14.50
N GLU A 85 18.61 -4.99 14.51
CA GLU A 85 18.17 -5.74 13.34
C GLU A 85 16.78 -5.27 12.89
N GLU A 86 16.54 -5.32 11.59
CA GLU A 86 15.25 -5.01 10.96
C GLU A 86 14.87 -6.09 9.94
N PRO A 87 13.57 -6.40 9.78
CA PRO A 87 13.13 -7.39 8.81
C PRO A 87 13.35 -6.89 7.38
N THR A 88 13.87 -7.76 6.52
CA THR A 88 14.09 -7.44 5.08
C THR A 88 12.78 -7.35 4.30
N VAL A 89 11.78 -8.14 4.71
CA VAL A 89 10.40 -8.14 4.20
C VAL A 89 9.44 -8.37 5.35
N MET A 90 8.18 -7.99 5.18
CA MET A 90 7.13 -8.31 6.14
C MET A 90 6.48 -9.66 5.78
N PRO A 91 5.99 -10.45 6.77
CA PRO A 91 5.22 -11.67 6.51
C PRO A 91 4.02 -11.43 5.59
N ALA A 92 3.36 -10.26 5.73
CA ALA A 92 2.38 -9.74 4.78
C ALA A 92 1.28 -10.72 4.39
N ALA A 93 0.48 -11.20 5.36
CA ALA A 93 -0.69 -12.04 5.09
C ALA A 93 -1.75 -11.29 4.24
N LEU A 94 -1.68 -9.96 4.22
CA LEU A 94 -2.49 -9.08 3.39
C LEU A 94 -1.77 -8.74 2.07
N PRO A 95 -2.41 -8.89 0.89
CA PRO A 95 -1.85 -8.55 -0.42
C PRO A 95 -1.79 -7.02 -0.66
N ASN A 96 -1.03 -6.31 0.17
CA ASN A 96 -1.04 -4.84 0.27
C ASN A 96 -0.71 -4.12 -1.03
N LEU A 97 0.22 -4.68 -1.82
CA LEU A 97 0.62 -4.09 -3.09
C LEU A 97 -0.55 -3.96 -4.07
N LEU A 98 -1.44 -4.96 -4.12
CA LEU A 98 -2.60 -4.95 -5.01
C LEU A 98 -3.71 -4.02 -4.48
N ILE A 99 -4.02 -4.14 -3.18
CA ILE A 99 -5.19 -3.45 -2.60
C ILE A 99 -4.97 -1.95 -2.42
N ASN A 100 -3.74 -1.52 -2.14
CA ASN A 100 -3.41 -0.10 -1.94
C ASN A 100 -2.63 0.51 -3.12
N GLY A 101 -2.07 -0.32 -4.00
CA GLY A 101 -1.26 0.16 -5.11
C GLY A 101 0.04 0.82 -4.66
N SER A 102 0.73 1.46 -5.61
CA SER A 102 1.96 2.19 -5.36
C SER A 102 2.27 3.16 -6.50
N SER A 103 2.87 4.30 -6.18
CA SER A 103 3.40 5.21 -7.18
C SER A 103 4.81 5.63 -6.77
N GLY A 104 5.74 5.63 -7.72
CA GLY A 104 7.13 5.92 -7.44
C GLY A 104 7.94 6.21 -8.68
N ILE A 105 8.99 7.02 -8.53
CA ILE A 105 9.92 7.38 -9.59
C ILE A 105 11.32 7.05 -9.10
N ALA A 106 12.06 6.27 -9.89
CA ALA A 106 13.46 5.94 -9.67
C ALA A 106 14.31 6.49 -10.81
N VAL A 107 15.63 6.28 -10.75
CA VAL A 107 16.54 6.69 -11.82
C VAL A 107 16.27 5.85 -13.07
N GLY A 108 15.62 6.44 -14.08
CA GLY A 108 15.31 5.80 -15.36
C GLY A 108 14.06 4.91 -15.37
N MET A 109 13.30 4.84 -14.26
CA MET A 109 12.11 4.01 -14.14
C MET A 109 11.00 4.73 -13.37
N ALA A 110 9.75 4.36 -13.60
CA ALA A 110 8.61 4.83 -12.83
C ALA A 110 7.56 3.73 -12.72
N THR A 111 6.79 3.74 -11.63
CA THR A 111 5.66 2.84 -11.40
C THR A 111 4.42 3.64 -11.00
N ASN A 112 3.25 3.15 -11.41
CA ASN A 112 1.97 3.64 -10.96
C ASN A 112 0.96 2.51 -11.03
N MET A 113 0.63 1.95 -9.87
CA MET A 113 -0.30 0.85 -9.69
C MET A 113 -1.52 1.33 -8.92
N ALA A 114 -2.69 1.15 -9.51
CA ALA A 114 -3.96 1.55 -8.91
C ALA A 114 -4.38 0.56 -7.79
N PRO A 115 -5.12 1.04 -6.77
CA PRO A 115 -5.68 0.20 -5.71
C PRO A 115 -6.79 -0.73 -6.24
N HIS A 116 -7.06 -1.81 -5.51
CA HIS A 116 -8.07 -2.82 -5.84
C HIS A 116 -8.88 -3.19 -4.60
N ASN A 117 -10.06 -3.77 -4.84
CA ASN A 117 -10.91 -4.27 -3.78
C ASN A 117 -10.30 -5.51 -3.12
N LEU A 118 -10.28 -5.54 -1.78
CA LEU A 118 -9.71 -6.66 -1.01
C LEU A 118 -10.40 -7.99 -1.31
N THR A 119 -11.73 -8.01 -1.39
CA THR A 119 -12.49 -9.24 -1.63
C THR A 119 -12.16 -9.81 -3.01
N GLU A 120 -12.21 -8.97 -4.04
CA GLU A 120 -11.87 -9.38 -5.42
C GLU A 120 -10.44 -9.92 -5.51
N VAL A 121 -9.48 -9.26 -4.87
CA VAL A 121 -8.08 -9.72 -4.85
C VAL A 121 -7.95 -11.08 -4.16
N VAL A 122 -8.63 -11.30 -3.03
CA VAL A 122 -8.62 -12.59 -2.33
C VAL A 122 -9.30 -13.68 -3.16
N ASP A 123 -10.41 -13.36 -3.83
CA ASP A 123 -11.10 -14.29 -4.73
C ASP A 123 -10.20 -14.70 -5.90
N GLY A 124 -9.51 -13.74 -6.51
CA GLY A 124 -8.53 -14.01 -7.59
C GLY A 124 -7.33 -14.84 -7.13
N ILE A 125 -6.78 -14.57 -5.94
CA ILE A 125 -5.72 -15.38 -5.34
C ILE A 125 -6.21 -16.81 -5.09
N THR A 126 -7.43 -16.96 -4.58
CA THR A 126 -8.04 -18.28 -4.30
C THR A 126 -8.25 -19.06 -5.60
N ALA A 127 -8.79 -18.41 -6.64
CA ALA A 127 -8.94 -19.01 -7.96
C ALA A 127 -7.61 -19.47 -8.57
N PHE A 128 -6.53 -18.69 -8.40
CA PHE A 128 -5.20 -19.07 -8.84
C PHE A 128 -4.62 -20.26 -8.05
N ILE A 129 -4.89 -20.34 -6.74
CA ILE A 129 -4.49 -21.50 -5.92
C ILE A 129 -5.21 -22.77 -6.38
N GLU A 130 -6.50 -22.67 -6.72
CA GLU A 130 -7.30 -23.80 -7.20
C GLU A 130 -6.92 -24.23 -8.62
N ASN A 131 -6.58 -23.27 -9.49
CA ASN A 131 -6.14 -23.53 -10.85
C ASN A 131 -4.88 -22.70 -11.19
N GLN A 132 -3.71 -23.33 -11.14
CA GLN A 132 -2.44 -22.69 -11.47
C GLN A 132 -2.26 -22.38 -12.97
N GLU A 133 -3.14 -22.91 -13.83
CA GLU A 133 -3.16 -22.63 -15.28
C GLU A 133 -4.20 -21.55 -15.65
N ILE A 134 -4.85 -20.93 -14.66
CA ILE A 134 -5.84 -19.87 -14.91
C ILE A 134 -5.22 -18.72 -15.72
N GLU A 135 -5.90 -18.34 -16.81
CA GLU A 135 -5.43 -17.25 -17.66
C GLU A 135 -5.79 -15.88 -17.07
N THR A 136 -5.06 -14.83 -17.46
CA THR A 136 -5.33 -13.45 -17.02
C THR A 136 -6.79 -13.04 -17.29
N LYS A 137 -7.35 -13.47 -18.42
CA LYS A 137 -8.75 -13.16 -18.78
C LYS A 137 -9.76 -13.79 -17.82
N GLU A 138 -9.47 -14.98 -17.29
CA GLU A 138 -10.31 -15.65 -16.30
C GLU A 138 -10.15 -14.99 -14.93
N LEU A 139 -8.92 -14.57 -14.56
CA LEU A 139 -8.68 -13.77 -13.36
C LEU A 139 -9.45 -12.43 -13.36
N MET A 140 -9.69 -11.84 -14.53
CA MET A 140 -10.50 -10.62 -14.67
C MET A 140 -11.99 -10.83 -14.33
N GLU A 141 -12.48 -12.07 -14.29
CA GLU A 141 -13.84 -12.37 -13.81
C GLU A 141 -13.93 -12.25 -12.28
N HIS A 142 -12.80 -12.36 -11.58
CA HIS A 142 -12.68 -12.20 -10.13
C HIS A 142 -12.22 -10.79 -9.72
N ILE A 143 -11.25 -10.23 -10.45
CA ILE A 143 -10.70 -8.88 -10.23
C ILE A 143 -11.14 -8.00 -11.39
N THR A 144 -12.26 -7.29 -11.19
CA THR A 144 -12.97 -6.64 -12.29
C THR A 144 -12.20 -5.44 -12.82
N ALA A 145 -11.83 -4.54 -11.92
CA ALA A 145 -11.16 -3.27 -12.23
C ALA A 145 -10.54 -2.65 -10.95
N PRO A 146 -9.72 -1.59 -11.08
CA PRO A 146 -9.26 -0.84 -9.92
C PRO A 146 -10.40 -0.21 -9.10
N ASP A 147 -10.21 -0.12 -7.78
CA ASP A 147 -11.17 0.43 -6.81
C ASP A 147 -10.57 1.64 -6.09
N PHE A 148 -10.95 2.84 -6.52
CA PHE A 148 -10.38 4.10 -6.03
C PHE A 148 -11.03 4.57 -4.72
N PRO A 149 -10.26 5.11 -3.76
CA PRO A 149 -10.79 5.57 -2.47
C PRO A 149 -11.86 6.67 -2.58
N THR A 150 -11.80 7.48 -3.64
CA THR A 150 -12.71 8.62 -3.87
C THR A 150 -13.91 8.27 -4.74
N ALA A 151 -14.11 6.99 -5.07
CA ALA A 151 -14.99 6.55 -6.16
C ALA A 151 -14.65 7.20 -7.53
N GLY A 152 -15.46 6.92 -8.54
CA GLY A 152 -15.28 7.42 -9.90
C GLY A 152 -16.02 6.54 -10.92
N ILE A 153 -15.97 6.91 -12.19
CA ILE A 153 -16.53 6.10 -13.29
C ILE A 153 -15.42 5.80 -14.27
N ILE A 154 -15.02 4.53 -14.38
CA ILE A 154 -14.03 4.13 -15.37
C ILE A 154 -14.69 4.12 -16.76
N TYR A 155 -14.23 5.03 -17.63
CA TYR A 155 -14.66 5.10 -19.02
C TYR A 155 -13.80 4.22 -19.91
N GLY A 156 -14.40 3.14 -20.40
CA GLY A 156 -13.76 2.19 -21.30
C GLY A 156 -12.96 1.12 -20.57
N TYR A 157 -13.27 -0.14 -20.86
CA TYR A 157 -12.68 -1.28 -20.15
C TYR A 157 -11.37 -1.79 -20.77
N GLU A 158 -11.08 -1.40 -22.02
CA GLU A 158 -9.92 -1.90 -22.76
C GLU A 158 -8.59 -1.55 -22.09
N GLY A 159 -8.47 -0.34 -21.53
CA GLY A 159 -7.26 0.08 -20.82
C GLY A 159 -7.01 -0.68 -19.52
N VAL A 160 -8.05 -1.22 -18.88
CA VAL A 160 -7.93 -2.10 -17.71
C VAL A 160 -7.34 -3.45 -18.14
N LYS A 161 -7.90 -4.04 -19.21
CA LYS A 161 -7.40 -5.32 -19.75
C LYS A 161 -5.94 -5.23 -20.19
N GLU A 162 -5.60 -4.19 -20.95
CA GLU A 162 -4.22 -3.95 -21.43
C GLU A 162 -3.25 -3.83 -20.24
N ALA A 163 -3.65 -3.11 -19.19
CA ALA A 163 -2.84 -2.96 -17.98
C ALA A 163 -2.61 -4.30 -17.27
N TYR A 164 -3.62 -5.15 -17.17
CA TYR A 164 -3.49 -6.46 -16.53
C TYR A 164 -2.68 -7.46 -17.36
N GLU A 165 -2.79 -7.44 -18.68
CA GLU A 165 -2.05 -8.36 -19.55
C GLU A 165 -0.59 -7.95 -19.76
N THR A 166 -0.30 -6.65 -19.80
CA THR A 166 1.01 -6.14 -20.22
C THR A 166 1.76 -5.36 -19.13
N GLY A 167 1.09 -5.02 -18.03
CA GLY A 167 1.59 -4.08 -17.02
C GLY A 167 1.53 -2.61 -17.45
N ARG A 168 0.95 -2.30 -18.62
CA ARG A 168 0.77 -0.93 -19.13
C ARG A 168 -0.62 -0.75 -19.70
N GLY A 169 -1.32 0.30 -19.29
CA GLY A 169 -2.61 0.66 -19.84
C GLY A 169 -3.00 2.06 -19.43
N LYS A 170 -4.01 2.61 -20.11
CA LYS A 170 -4.55 3.94 -19.81
C LYS A 170 -6.03 3.83 -19.52
N ILE A 171 -6.42 4.27 -18.33
CA ILE A 171 -7.82 4.38 -17.92
C ILE A 171 -8.21 5.85 -17.85
N THR A 172 -9.49 6.12 -18.11
CA THR A 172 -10.10 7.44 -17.93
C THR A 172 -11.11 7.34 -16.79
N LEU A 173 -11.04 8.27 -15.83
CA LEU A 173 -11.94 8.38 -14.68
C LEU A 173 -12.95 9.53 -14.87
#